data_AF-A0A800UGD2-F1
#
_entry.id   AF-A0A800UGD2-F1
#
_cell.length_a   1.000
_cell.length_b   1.000
_cell.length_c   1.000
_cell.angle_alpha   90.00
_cell.angle_beta   90.00
_cell.angle_gamma   90.00
#
_symmetry.space_group_name_H-M   'P 1'
#
loop_
_entity.id
_entity.type
_entity.pdbx_description
1 polymer ?
#
loop_
_entity_poly.entity_id
_entity_poly.type
_entity_poly.pdbx_seq_one_letter_code
_entity_poly.pdbx_strand_id
1 'polypeptide(L)'
;MAVGEVKRIMNLVPDLLEVPYSRIWTSYDKEADVLYINFKRPSHADDSELTDDDLIIRYEKGEIVGITILNASRRKIGYEHGI
;
A
#
# COMPACT_ATOMS: atom_id res chain seq x y z
N MET A 1 -5.47 24.29 3.29
CA MET A 1 -5.67 22.90 2.82
C MET A 1 -4.38 22.31 2.25
N ALA A 2 -3.72 22.94 1.26
CA ALA A 2 -2.47 22.44 0.65
C ALA A 2 -1.30 22.13 1.63
N VAL A 3 -1.07 22.95 2.66
CA VAL A 3 0.06 22.73 3.61
C VAL A 3 -0.11 21.43 4.41
N GLY A 4 -1.35 21.05 4.73
CA GLY A 4 -1.62 19.81 5.47
C GLY A 4 -1.36 18.56 4.63
N GLU A 5 -1.68 18.61 3.34
CA GLU A 5 -1.42 17.51 2.39
C GLU A 5 0.08 17.33 2.17
N VAL A 6 0.83 18.43 1.97
CA VAL A 6 2.30 18.40 1.86
C VAL A 6 2.92 17.76 3.11
N LYS A 7 2.49 18.15 4.31
CA LYS A 7 3.01 17.56 5.56
C LYS A 7 2.77 16.05 5.64
N ARG A 8 1.58 15.58 5.23
CA ARG A 8 1.27 14.13 5.21
C ARG A 8 2.16 13.37 4.24
N ILE A 9 2.43 13.93 3.06
CA ILE A 9 3.35 13.32 2.09
C ILE A 9 4.79 13.32 2.63
N MET A 10 5.25 14.41 3.22
CA MET A 10 6.59 14.49 3.81
C MET A 10 6.82 13.44 4.90
N ASN A 11 5.77 13.09 5.66
CA ASN A 11 5.86 12.03 6.67
C ASN A 11 6.05 10.63 6.06
N LEU A 12 5.67 10.40 4.80
CA LEU A 12 5.88 9.12 4.12
C LEU A 12 7.29 9.00 3.52
N VAL A 13 8.02 10.11 3.36
CA VAL A 13 9.31 10.11 2.65
C VAL A 13 10.33 9.13 3.24
N PRO A 14 10.56 9.06 4.57
CA PRO A 14 11.51 8.11 5.14
C PRO A 14 11.16 6.65 4.76
N ASP A 15 9.91 6.25 4.97
CA ASP A 15 9.45 4.89 4.67
C ASP A 15 9.55 4.57 3.18
N LEU A 16 9.23 5.54 2.31
CA LEU A 16 9.35 5.39 0.85
C LEU A 16 10.80 5.28 0.37
N LEU A 17 11.77 5.78 1.14
CA LEU A 17 13.20 5.66 0.81
C LEU A 17 13.82 4.36 1.33
N GLU A 18 13.22 3.72 2.34
CA GLU A 18 13.68 2.45 2.90
C GLU A 18 13.17 1.23 2.12
N VAL A 19 12.02 1.33 1.46
CA VAL A 19 11.48 0.24 0.64
C VAL A 19 12.30 0.04 -0.65
N PRO A 20 12.57 -1.22 -1.06
CA PRO A 20 13.46 -1.51 -2.19
C PRO A 20 12.81 -1.30 -3.58
N TYR A 21 11.76 -0.47 -3.67
CA TYR A 21 10.98 -0.28 -4.90
C TYR A 21 11.14 1.15 -5.44
N SER A 22 11.67 1.26 -6.66
CA SER A 22 11.89 2.55 -7.32
C SER A 22 10.60 3.27 -7.75
N ARG A 23 9.48 2.55 -7.85
CA ARG A 23 8.16 3.10 -8.20
C ARG A 23 7.06 2.39 -7.44
N ILE A 24 6.12 3.17 -6.93
CA ILE A 24 4.97 2.70 -6.17
C ILE A 24 3.73 3.35 -6.78
N TRP A 25 2.78 2.53 -7.22
CA TRP A 25 1.48 3.01 -7.72
C TRP A 25 0.36 2.60 -6.78
N THR A 26 -0.31 3.60 -6.21
CA THR A 26 -1.43 3.41 -5.30
C THR A 26 -2.75 3.75 -5.96
N SER A 27 -3.78 2.94 -5.74
CA SER A 27 -5.17 3.25 -6.13
C SER A 27 -6.11 2.79 -5.03
N TYR A 28 -6.93 3.71 -4.51
CA TYR A 28 -7.95 3.37 -3.51
C TYR A 28 -9.32 3.30 -4.18
N ASP A 29 -9.92 2.11 -4.14
CA ASP A 29 -11.31 1.87 -4.51
C ASP A 29 -12.19 2.10 -3.27
N LYS A 30 -12.97 3.20 -3.31
CA LYS A 30 -13.85 3.58 -2.20
C LYS A 30 -15.08 2.69 -2.08
N GLU A 31 -15.55 2.10 -3.17
CA GLU A 31 -16.76 1.28 -3.18
C GLU A 31 -16.47 -0.08 -2.56
N ALA A 32 -15.32 -0.67 -2.90
CA ALA A 32 -14.88 -1.94 -2.35
C ALA A 32 -14.15 -1.81 -0.99
N ASP A 33 -13.79 -0.59 -0.57
CA ASP A 33 -12.87 -0.32 0.54
C ASP A 33 -11.51 -1.05 0.42
N VAL A 34 -10.91 -0.97 -0.76
CA VAL A 34 -9.66 -1.68 -1.11
C VAL A 34 -8.58 -0.71 -1.58
N LEU A 35 -7.39 -0.80 -0.99
CA LEU A 35 -6.20 -0.07 -1.46
C LEU A 35 -5.24 -1.02 -2.20
N TYR A 36 -5.01 -0.74 -3.47
CA TYR A 36 -4.03 -1.44 -4.29
C TYR A 36 -2.70 -0.70 -4.26
N ILE A 37 -1.61 -1.42 -4.02
CA ILE A 37 -0.23 -0.96 -4.12
C ILE A 37 0.49 -1.84 -5.15
N ASN A 38 1.06 -1.23 -6.19
CA ASN A 38 1.79 -1.95 -7.22
C ASN A 38 3.25 -1.47 -7.24
N PHE A 39 4.19 -2.40 -7.37
CA PHE A 39 5.62 -2.12 -7.48
C PHE A 39 6.16 -2.33 -8.91
N LYS A 40 5.35 -2.94 -9.79
CA LYS A 40 5.65 -3.17 -11.21
C LYS A 40 4.49 -2.73 -12.10
N ARG A 41 4.80 -2.22 -13.30
CA ARG A 41 3.83 -1.99 -14.39
C ARG A 41 4.36 -2.50 -15.74
N PRO A 42 3.59 -3.29 -16.52
CA PRO A 42 2.28 -3.86 -16.16
C PRO A 42 2.40 -4.80 -14.95
N SER A 43 1.39 -4.79 -14.08
CA SER A 43 1.36 -5.66 -12.91
C SER A 43 0.90 -7.04 -13.35
N HIS A 44 1.83 -7.98 -13.44
CA HIS A 44 1.55 -9.40 -13.65
C HIS A 44 1.99 -10.14 -12.40
N ALA A 45 1.14 -11.03 -11.91
CA ALA A 45 1.42 -11.90 -10.77
C ALA A 45 1.13 -13.33 -11.19
N ASP A 46 2.03 -14.25 -10.85
CA ASP A 46 1.84 -15.69 -11.06
C ASP A 46 1.35 -16.40 -9.79
N ASP A 47 1.46 -15.74 -8.63
CA ASP A 47 1.04 -16.26 -7.34
C ASP A 47 0.51 -15.16 -6.40
N SER A 48 -0.26 -15.56 -5.39
CA SER A 48 -0.75 -14.66 -4.34
C SER A 48 -1.06 -15.36 -3.02
N GLU A 49 -0.80 -14.67 -1.92
CA GLU A 49 -1.11 -15.13 -0.57
C GLU A 49 -2.11 -14.18 0.09
N LEU A 50 -3.22 -14.72 0.63
CA LEU A 50 -4.12 -13.99 1.53
C LEU A 50 -3.69 -14.28 2.97
N THR A 51 -3.40 -13.21 3.72
CA THR A 51 -2.98 -13.27 5.12
C THR A 51 -4.17 -13.08 6.08
N ASP A 52 -3.99 -13.44 7.35
CA ASP A 52 -4.97 -13.20 8.42
C ASP A 52 -5.21 -11.71 8.69
N ASP A 53 -4.29 -10.85 8.24
CA ASP A 53 -4.35 -9.40 8.38
C ASP A 53 -5.06 -8.74 7.20
N ASP A 54 -6.00 -9.39 6.49
CA ASP A 54 -6.74 -8.78 5.36
C ASP A 54 -5.83 -8.22 4.24
N LEU A 55 -4.64 -8.79 4.06
CA LEU A 55 -3.70 -8.43 2.98
C LEU A 55 -3.61 -9.55 1.95
N ILE A 56 -3.69 -9.19 0.68
CA ILE A 56 -3.31 -10.07 -0.44
C ILE A 56 -1.94 -9.61 -0.95
N ILE A 57 -0.92 -10.42 -0.74
CA ILE A 57 0.43 -10.20 -1.27
C ILE A 57 0.50 -10.89 -2.63
N ARG A 58 0.95 -10.17 -3.67
CA ARG A 58 1.04 -10.70 -5.03
C ARG A 58 2.50 -10.86 -5.42
N TYR A 59 2.81 -11.99 -6.03
CA TYR A 59 4.15 -12.38 -6.40
C TYR A 59 4.28 -12.62 -7.89
N GLU A 60 5.48 -12.40 -8.42
CA GLU A 60 5.90 -12.87 -9.72
C GLU A 60 7.27 -13.51 -9.59
N LYS A 61 7.40 -14.80 -9.91
CA LYS A 61 8.66 -15.56 -9.78
C LYS A 61 9.29 -15.48 -8.38
N GLY A 62 8.44 -15.42 -7.35
CA GLY A 62 8.86 -15.33 -5.94
C GLY A 62 9.19 -13.91 -5.45
N GLU A 63 9.10 -12.88 -6.30
CA GLU A 63 9.28 -11.49 -5.88
C GLU A 63 7.93 -10.80 -5.66
N ILE A 64 7.81 -9.98 -4.61
CA ILE A 64 6.58 -9.22 -4.36
C ILE A 64 6.44 -8.12 -5.42
N VAL A 65 5.34 -8.17 -6.18
CA VAL A 65 5.01 -7.20 -7.24
C VAL A 65 3.86 -6.26 -6.87
N GLY A 66 3.13 -6.56 -5.79
CA GLY A 66 2.14 -5.65 -5.23
C GLY A 66 1.39 -6.22 -4.03
N ILE A 67 0.59 -5.36 -3.42
CA ILE A 67 -0.20 -5.65 -2.23
C ILE A 67 -1.61 -5.11 -2.45
N THR A 68 -2.62 -5.89 -2.06
CA THR A 68 -4.01 -5.44 -1.98
C THR A 68 -4.43 -5.44 -0.51
N ILE A 69 -4.79 -4.28 0.01
CA ILE A 69 -5.20 -4.09 1.39
C ILE A 69 -6.72 -4.05 1.40
N LEU A 70 -7.36 -5.07 1.97
CA LEU A 70 -8.81 -5.12 2.15
C LEU A 70 -9.20 -4.34 3.40
N ASN A 71 -10.46 -3.88 3.46
CA ASN A 71 -10.99 -3.08 4.55
C ASN A 71 -10.08 -1.88 4.90
N ALA A 72 -9.51 -1.24 3.87
CA ALA A 72 -8.37 -0.34 4.02
C ALA A 72 -8.70 0.88 4.89
N SER A 73 -9.96 1.33 4.90
CA SER A 73 -10.40 2.43 5.75
C SER A 73 -10.20 2.15 7.25
N ARG A 74 -10.27 0.88 7.69
CA ARG A 74 -10.10 0.48 9.09
C ARG A 74 -8.66 0.65 9.58
N ARG A 75 -7.67 0.70 8.68
CA ARG A 75 -6.25 0.88 9.03
C ARG A 75 -5.90 2.28 9.51
N LYS A 76 -6.77 3.26 9.28
CA LYS A 76 -6.56 4.65 9.75
C LYS A 76 -6.54 4.77 11.28
N ILE A 77 -7.17 3.83 11.99
CA ILE A 77 -7.40 3.89 13.44
C ILE A 77 -6.11 3.61 14.25
N GLY A 78 -5.08 2.99 13.66
CA GLY A 78 -3.81 2.68 14.33
C GLY A 78 -2.84 3.85 14.49
N TYR A 79 -2.99 4.94 13.71
CA TYR A 79 -2.07 6.09 13.75
C TYR A 79 -2.44 7.15 14.80
N GLU A 80 -3.62 7.09 15.41
CA GLU A 80 -4.11 8.13 16.34
C GLU A 80 -3.78 7.87 17.82
N HIS A 81 -3.22 6.71 18.19
CA HIS A 81 -2.89 6.35 19.59
C HIS A 81 -1.39 6.16 19.86
N GLY A 82 -0.52 6.68 18.99
CA GLY A 82 0.94 6.56 19.12
C GLY A 82 1.67 7.89 19.21
N ILE A 83 1.28 8.76 20.17
CA ILE A 83 2.10 9.86 20.71
C ILE A 83 1.68 10.17 22.14
#